data_AF-A0AAE0DQC3-F1
#
_entry.id   AF-A0AAE0DQC3-F1
#
_cell.length_a   1.000
_cell.length_b   1.000
_cell.length_c   1.000
_cell.angle_alpha   90.00
_cell.angle_beta   90.00
_cell.angle_gamma   90.00
#
_symmetry.space_group_name_H-M   'P 1'
#
loop_
_entity.id
_entity.type
_entity.pdbx_description
1 polymer ?
#
loop_
_entity_poly.entity_id
_entity_poly.type
_entity_poly.pdbx_seq_one_letter_code
_entity_poly.pdbx_strand_id
1 'polypeptide(L)'
;MAAPPEKTLKDLNGKWVMNKSLSDDYDRILEMQGVGWFLRKAISFATVTLTVKQYVDKDGLTHIDIQQVATGGVQGTTENRTLDWTWRDHKDGIFGNVKGKSRWVKLVDVDDDDFLKIGYDDMEGEHVQAYAENDENGWTANQVSFGFE
;
A
#
# COMPACT_ATOMS: atom_id res chain seq x y z
N MET A 1 -11.67 -1.72 3.96
CA MET A 1 -11.65 -0.43 4.68
C MET A 1 -12.80 0.37 4.13
N ALA A 2 -13.91 0.53 4.85
CA ALA A 2 -15.07 1.24 4.30
C ALA A 2 -14.75 2.73 4.20
N ALA A 3 -14.95 3.31 3.01
CA ALA A 3 -14.80 4.73 2.78
C ALA A 3 -16.15 5.43 2.61
N PRO A 4 -16.21 6.74 2.90
CA PRO A 4 -17.37 7.54 2.54
C PRO A 4 -17.65 7.45 1.03
N PRO A 5 -18.92 7.44 0.60
CA PRO A 5 -19.29 7.37 -0.83
C PRO A 5 -18.72 8.49 -1.70
N GLU A 6 -18.31 9.59 -1.08
CA GLU A 6 -17.73 10.77 -1.73
C GLU A 6 -16.24 10.61 -2.07
N LYS A 7 -15.55 9.62 -1.46
CA LYS A 7 -14.14 9.39 -1.70
C LYS A 7 -13.96 8.61 -2.99
N THR A 8 -13.03 9.07 -3.81
CA THR A 8 -12.67 8.41 -5.07
C THR A 8 -11.18 8.12 -5.08
N LEU A 9 -10.72 7.30 -6.01
CA LEU A 9 -9.29 7.08 -6.25
C LEU A 9 -8.51 8.38 -6.48
N LYS A 10 -9.18 9.44 -6.96
CA LYS A 10 -8.59 10.76 -7.21
C LYS A 10 -8.59 11.66 -5.96
N ASP A 11 -9.22 11.23 -4.86
CA ASP A 11 -9.17 11.88 -3.56
C ASP A 11 -9.15 10.86 -2.41
N LEU A 12 -7.95 10.37 -2.09
CA LEU A 12 -7.68 9.50 -0.95
C LEU A 12 -7.39 10.28 0.35
N ASN A 13 -7.46 11.62 0.32
CA ASN A 13 -7.07 12.45 1.46
C ASN A 13 -7.91 12.12 2.69
N GLY A 14 -7.26 11.83 3.81
CA GLY A 14 -7.95 11.54 5.06
C GLY A 14 -7.17 10.68 6.02
N LYS A 15 -7.85 10.29 7.10
CA LYS A 15 -7.34 9.40 8.14
C LYS A 15 -8.13 8.10 8.11
N TRP A 16 -7.42 6.99 7.96
CA TRP A 16 -7.95 5.66 7.69
C TRP A 16 -7.53 4.73 8.80
N VAL A 17 -8.48 4.20 9.57
CA VAL A 17 -8.20 3.26 10.68
C VAL A 17 -8.52 1.84 10.23
N MET A 18 -7.53 0.96 10.25
CA MET A 18 -7.65 -0.45 9.88
C MET A 18 -8.83 -1.12 10.59
N ASN A 19 -9.74 -1.71 9.81
CA ASN A 19 -10.80 -2.53 10.35
C ASN A 19 -10.34 -3.98 10.47
N LYS A 20 -9.95 -4.38 11.69
CA LYS A 20 -9.46 -5.73 11.99
C LYS A 20 -10.49 -6.84 11.72
N SER A 21 -11.80 -6.57 11.77
CA SER A 21 -12.80 -7.62 11.54
C SER A 21 -12.96 -7.99 10.07
N LEU A 22 -12.51 -7.12 9.17
CA LEU A 22 -12.53 -7.31 7.72
C LEU A 22 -11.13 -7.56 7.15
N SER A 23 -10.16 -7.84 8.02
CA SER A 23 -8.78 -8.05 7.64
C SER A 23 -8.39 -9.50 7.90
N ASP A 24 -7.71 -10.12 6.93
CA ASP A 24 -7.17 -11.47 7.07
C ASP A 24 -5.90 -11.50 7.94
N ASP A 25 -5.44 -12.70 8.28
CA ASP A 25 -4.22 -12.87 9.05
C ASP A 25 -2.97 -12.50 8.24
N TYR A 26 -2.23 -11.48 8.70
CA TYR A 26 -1.00 -11.00 8.07
C TYR A 26 0.27 -11.75 8.55
N ASP A 27 0.18 -12.66 9.53
CA ASP A 27 1.37 -13.28 10.14
C ASP A 27 2.22 -14.02 9.09
N ARG A 28 1.57 -14.79 8.22
CA ARG A 28 2.26 -15.61 7.22
C ARG A 28 2.96 -14.77 6.15
N ILE A 29 2.32 -13.69 5.68
CA ILE A 29 2.94 -12.81 4.66
C ILE A 29 4.12 -12.05 5.26
N LEU A 30 4.00 -11.56 6.50
CA LEU A 30 5.10 -10.90 7.19
C LEU A 30 6.27 -11.86 7.45
N GLU A 31 5.99 -13.14 7.76
CA GLU A 31 7.04 -14.16 7.89
C GLU A 31 7.81 -14.37 6.60
N MET A 32 7.09 -14.49 5.48
CA MET A 32 7.69 -14.65 4.15
C MET A 32 8.55 -13.43 3.77
N GLN A 33 8.18 -12.24 4.25
CA GLN A 33 8.94 -11.01 4.02
C GLN A 33 10.15 -10.83 4.94
N GLY A 34 10.43 -11.81 5.83
CA GLY A 34 11.58 -11.79 6.73
C GLY A 34 11.32 -11.10 8.08
N VAL A 35 10.07 -10.76 8.41
CA VAL A 35 9.74 -10.08 9.66
C VAL A 35 9.84 -11.04 10.84
N GLY A 36 10.68 -10.69 11.83
CA GLY A 36 10.92 -11.49 13.03
C GLY A 36 9.65 -11.72 13.86
N TRP A 37 9.53 -12.90 14.48
CA TRP A 37 8.34 -13.33 15.22
C TRP A 37 7.82 -12.32 16.26
N PHE A 38 8.73 -11.70 17.02
CA PHE A 38 8.34 -10.70 18.04
C PHE A 38 7.65 -9.48 17.41
N LEU A 39 8.16 -8.98 16.29
CA LEU A 39 7.58 -7.84 15.59
C LEU A 39 6.25 -8.21 14.93
N ARG A 40 6.15 -9.40 14.33
CA ARG A 40 4.87 -9.93 13.80
C ARG A 40 3.78 -9.99 14.88
N LYS A 41 4.13 -10.50 16.06
CA LYS A 41 3.21 -10.57 17.20
C LYS A 41 2.82 -9.18 17.71
N ALA A 42 3.73 -8.21 17.72
CA ALA A 42 3.38 -6.82 18.06
C ALA A 42 2.42 -6.22 17.02
N ILE A 43 2.66 -6.46 15.72
CA ILE A 43 1.81 -5.97 14.62
C ILE A 43 0.39 -6.57 14.71
N SER A 44 0.23 -7.84 15.06
CA SER A 44 -1.10 -8.46 15.17
C SER A 44 -1.98 -7.82 16.24
N PHE A 45 -1.39 -7.37 17.35
CA PHE A 45 -2.10 -6.61 18.38
C PHE A 45 -2.26 -5.13 18.04
N ALA A 46 -1.41 -4.55 17.17
CA ALA A 46 -1.47 -3.14 16.81
C ALA A 46 -2.67 -2.82 15.91
N THR A 47 -3.29 -1.66 16.12
CA THR A 47 -4.23 -1.07 15.17
C THR A 47 -3.45 -0.07 14.31
N VAL A 48 -3.52 -0.27 13.00
CA VAL A 48 -2.87 0.60 12.03
C VAL A 48 -3.79 1.77 11.68
N THR A 49 -3.24 2.98 11.70
CA THR A 49 -3.89 4.17 11.18
C THR A 49 -3.03 4.79 10.10
N LEU A 50 -3.59 5.01 8.91
CA LEU A 50 -2.96 5.72 7.82
C LEU A 50 -3.49 7.15 7.78
N THR A 51 -2.60 8.11 7.60
CA THR A 51 -2.95 9.49 7.23
C THR A 51 -2.42 9.69 5.82
N VAL A 52 -3.35 9.84 4.87
CA VAL A 52 -3.04 9.92 3.45
C VAL A 52 -3.23 11.37 3.00
N LYS A 53 -2.22 11.88 2.30
CA LYS A 53 -2.27 13.17 1.61
C LYS A 53 -1.97 12.95 0.12
N GLN A 54 -2.95 13.25 -0.72
CA GLN A 54 -2.86 13.13 -2.17
C GLN A 54 -2.95 14.51 -2.81
N TYR A 55 -2.03 14.81 -3.70
CA TYR A 55 -1.98 16.08 -4.43
C TYR A 55 -1.35 15.92 -5.80
N VAL A 56 -1.59 16.88 -6.68
CA VAL A 56 -0.93 16.96 -7.99
C VAL A 56 0.10 18.09 -7.92
N ASP A 57 1.32 17.83 -8.38
CA ASP A 57 2.37 18.83 -8.42
C ASP A 57 2.24 19.78 -9.62
N LYS A 58 3.23 20.67 -9.80
CA LYS A 58 3.25 21.65 -10.90
C LYS A 58 3.47 20.99 -12.28
N ASP A 59 4.04 19.80 -12.30
CA ASP A 59 4.36 19.04 -13.51
C ASP A 59 3.21 18.08 -13.89
N GLY A 60 2.12 18.07 -13.10
CA GLY A 60 0.94 17.23 -13.33
C GLY A 60 1.05 15.82 -12.77
N LEU A 61 2.09 15.51 -11.99
CA LEU A 61 2.28 14.19 -11.38
C LEU A 61 1.47 14.09 -10.09
N THR A 62 0.83 12.93 -9.90
CA THR A 62 0.11 12.62 -8.66
C THR A 62 1.10 12.13 -7.61
N HIS A 63 1.03 12.72 -6.42
CA HIS A 63 1.76 12.32 -5.22
C HIS A 63 0.79 11.79 -4.19
N ILE A 64 1.18 10.71 -3.50
CA ILE A 64 0.45 10.10 -2.40
C ILE A 64 1.43 9.92 -1.24
N ASP A 65 1.31 10.76 -0.23
CA ASP A 65 2.08 10.66 1.01
C ASP A 65 1.25 9.89 2.03
N ILE A 66 1.80 8.79 2.54
CA ILE A 66 1.13 7.89 3.48
C ILE A 66 1.95 7.86 4.77
N GLN A 67 1.39 8.43 5.83
CA GLN A 67 1.95 8.29 7.16
C GLN A 67 1.21 7.18 7.90
N GLN A 68 1.92 6.12 8.26
CA GLN A 68 1.38 5.01 9.02
C GLN A 68 1.76 5.17 10.50
N VAL A 69 0.77 5.06 11.38
CA VAL A 69 0.97 4.98 12.83
C VAL A 69 0.36 3.67 13.32
N ALA A 70 1.15 2.90 14.05
CA ALA A 70 0.70 1.67 14.71
C ALA A 70 0.63 1.89 16.23
N THR A 71 -0.44 1.43 16.87
CA THR A 71 -0.58 1.51 18.33
C THR A 71 0.38 0.55 19.04
N GLY A 72 0.66 0.79 20.32
CA GLY A 72 1.37 -0.20 21.16
C GLY A 72 2.90 -0.20 21.01
N GLY A 73 3.49 0.92 20.58
CA GLY A 73 4.95 1.10 20.52
C GLY A 73 5.62 0.55 19.25
N VAL A 74 4.83 0.09 18.28
CA VAL A 74 5.33 -0.25 16.94
C VAL A 74 5.66 1.04 16.20
N GLN A 75 6.89 1.17 15.72
CA GLN A 75 7.31 2.33 14.96
C GLN A 75 6.52 2.40 13.65
N GLY A 76 5.88 3.55 13.42
CA GLY A 76 5.20 3.83 12.17
C GLY A 76 6.16 3.94 10.99
N THR A 77 5.62 3.86 9.78
CA THR A 77 6.36 4.06 8.53
C THR A 77 5.84 5.30 7.81
N THR A 78 6.61 5.82 6.87
CA THR A 78 6.19 6.91 6.00
C THR A 78 6.56 6.56 4.58
N GLU A 79 5.56 6.45 3.72
CA GLU A 79 5.74 6.09 2.32
C GLU A 79 5.29 7.25 1.45
N ASN A 80 6.21 7.75 0.61
CA ASN A 80 5.91 8.83 -0.32
C ASN A 80 5.95 8.26 -1.74
N ARG A 81 4.79 8.24 -2.40
CA ARG A 81 4.64 7.72 -3.76
C ARG A 81 4.49 8.88 -4.73
N THR A 82 5.23 8.82 -5.82
CA THR A 82 4.98 9.64 -7.02
C THR A 82 4.56 8.70 -8.13
N LEU A 83 3.43 8.98 -8.77
CA LEU A 83 2.84 8.10 -9.79
C LEU A 83 3.47 8.34 -11.17
N ASP A 84 4.75 8.06 -11.30
CA ASP A 84 5.57 8.25 -12.52
C ASP A 84 6.27 6.96 -12.98
N TRP A 85 6.03 5.83 -12.30
CA TRP A 85 6.66 4.54 -12.53
C TRP A 85 8.19 4.51 -12.38
N THR A 86 8.77 5.46 -11.65
CA THR A 86 10.20 5.51 -11.34
C THR A 86 10.53 4.79 -10.04
N TRP A 87 11.59 3.99 -10.04
CA TRP A 87 12.12 3.34 -8.83
C TRP A 87 12.62 4.36 -7.82
N ARG A 88 12.22 4.17 -6.56
CA ARG A 88 12.67 4.97 -5.41
C ARG A 88 13.02 4.04 -4.25
N ASP A 89 14.16 4.31 -3.64
CA ASP A 89 14.57 3.60 -2.43
C ASP A 89 13.76 4.09 -1.24
N HIS A 90 13.39 3.15 -0.40
CA HIS A 90 12.68 3.33 0.85
C HIS A 90 13.37 2.49 1.92
N LYS A 91 13.47 3.04 3.13
CA LYS A 91 13.99 2.31 4.27
C LYS A 91 13.07 2.49 5.46
N ASP A 92 12.65 1.38 6.03
CA ASP A 92 11.86 1.36 7.25
C ASP A 92 12.35 0.29 8.25
N GLY A 93 11.80 0.32 9.45
CA GLY A 93 12.17 -0.58 10.54
C GLY A 93 11.49 -1.96 10.51
N ILE A 94 10.57 -2.20 9.57
CA ILE A 94 9.80 -3.44 9.44
C ILE A 94 10.39 -4.31 8.33
N PHE A 95 10.61 -3.72 7.15
CA PHE A 95 11.05 -4.38 5.93
C PHE A 95 12.52 -4.08 5.57
N GLY A 96 13.16 -3.12 6.23
CA GLY A 96 14.55 -2.77 5.93
C GLY A 96 14.65 -1.94 4.65
N ASN A 97 15.55 -2.30 3.73
CA ASN A 97 15.75 -1.59 2.46
C ASN A 97 14.83 -2.16 1.37
N VAL A 98 13.95 -1.33 0.83
CA VAL A 98 12.96 -1.69 -0.19
C VAL A 98 13.04 -0.66 -1.31
N LYS A 99 12.96 -1.07 -2.57
CA LYS A 99 12.76 -0.16 -3.70
C LYS A 99 11.34 -0.30 -4.22
N GLY A 100 10.68 0.83 -4.47
CA GLY A 100 9.28 0.87 -4.90
C GLY A 100 9.08 1.78 -6.10
N LYS A 101 8.05 1.49 -6.90
CA LYS A 101 7.54 2.38 -7.96
C LYS A 101 6.02 2.30 -8.00
N SER A 102 5.38 3.36 -8.47
CA SER A 102 3.92 3.42 -8.55
C SER A 102 3.44 4.16 -9.79
N ARG A 103 2.27 3.80 -10.31
CA ARG A 103 1.64 4.45 -11.48
C ARG A 103 0.13 4.34 -11.45
N TRP A 104 -0.53 5.20 -12.24
CA TRP A 104 -1.88 4.93 -12.72
C TRP A 104 -1.86 3.83 -13.78
N VAL A 105 -2.80 2.89 -13.72
CA VAL A 105 -2.95 1.79 -14.67
C VAL A 105 -4.43 1.43 -14.82
N LYS A 106 -4.83 0.91 -15.98
CA LYS A 106 -6.13 0.23 -16.13
C LYS A 106 -5.94 -1.26 -15.89
N LEU A 107 -6.95 -1.96 -15.36
CA LEU A 107 -6.81 -3.41 -15.08
C LEU A 107 -6.49 -4.23 -16.34
N VAL A 108 -6.96 -3.78 -17.51
CA VAL A 108 -6.63 -4.38 -18.80
C VAL A 108 -5.14 -4.27 -19.18
N ASP A 109 -4.44 -3.27 -18.65
CA ASP A 109 -3.02 -2.98 -18.93
C ASP A 109 -2.08 -3.54 -17.84
N VAL A 110 -2.63 -4.16 -16.80
CA VAL A 110 -1.86 -4.93 -15.82
C VAL A 110 -1.46 -6.24 -16.51
N ASP A 111 -0.18 -6.61 -16.38
CA ASP A 111 0.40 -7.86 -16.91
C ASP A 111 -0.50 -9.07 -16.60
N ASP A 112 -0.34 -10.19 -17.34
CA ASP A 112 -1.18 -11.41 -17.31
C ASP A 112 -1.15 -12.19 -15.97
N ASP A 113 -1.28 -11.48 -14.85
CA ASP A 113 -1.59 -12.01 -13.54
C ASP A 113 -3.08 -11.77 -13.28
N ASP A 114 -3.89 -12.77 -13.65
CA ASP A 114 -5.34 -12.75 -13.45
C ASP A 114 -5.70 -12.47 -11.99
N PHE A 115 -4.85 -12.88 -11.03
CA PHE A 115 -5.07 -12.66 -9.61
C PHE A 115 -5.18 -11.17 -9.27
N LEU A 116 -4.41 -10.30 -9.92
CA LEU A 116 -4.44 -8.86 -9.68
C LEU A 116 -5.70 -8.17 -10.19
N LYS A 117 -6.52 -8.87 -10.99
CA LYS A 117 -7.75 -8.37 -11.60
C LYS A 117 -9.01 -8.90 -10.89
N ILE A 118 -8.87 -9.86 -9.97
CA ILE A 118 -10.00 -10.45 -9.23
C ILE A 118 -10.57 -9.47 -8.22
N GLY A 119 -11.90 -9.42 -8.11
CA GLY A 119 -12.61 -8.64 -7.08
C GLY A 119 -12.82 -7.16 -7.43
N TYR A 120 -12.58 -6.77 -8.68
CA TYR A 120 -12.85 -5.41 -9.17
C TYR A 120 -14.02 -5.39 -10.14
N ASP A 121 -15.01 -4.54 -9.86
CA ASP A 121 -16.16 -4.31 -10.75
C ASP A 121 -15.85 -3.33 -11.89
N ASP A 122 -14.92 -2.39 -11.67
CA ASP A 122 -14.53 -1.37 -12.65
C ASP A 122 -13.21 -1.72 -13.36
N MET A 123 -13.34 -2.46 -14.47
CA MET A 123 -12.21 -2.88 -15.30
C MET A 123 -11.62 -1.78 -16.18
N GLU A 124 -12.38 -0.72 -16.46
CA GLU A 124 -11.97 0.38 -17.34
C GLU A 124 -11.44 1.60 -16.57
N GLY A 125 -11.75 1.69 -15.29
CA GLY A 125 -11.26 2.71 -14.37
C GLY A 125 -9.74 2.75 -14.23
N GLU A 126 -9.24 3.92 -13.81
CA GLU A 126 -7.83 4.11 -13.47
C GLU A 126 -7.61 3.65 -12.03
N HIS A 127 -6.70 2.71 -11.83
CA HIS A 127 -6.26 2.15 -10.55
C HIS A 127 -4.81 2.54 -10.26
N VAL A 128 -4.40 2.48 -8.99
CA VAL A 128 -2.98 2.67 -8.63
C VAL A 128 -2.30 1.32 -8.52
N GLN A 129 -1.29 1.10 -9.36
CA GLN A 129 -0.37 -0.03 -9.22
C GLN A 129 0.85 0.40 -8.42
N ALA A 130 1.22 -0.40 -7.43
CA ALA A 130 2.46 -0.30 -6.68
C ALA A 130 3.26 -1.58 -6.84
N TYR A 131 4.55 -1.44 -7.13
CA TYR A 131 5.49 -2.55 -7.20
C TYR A 131 6.63 -2.27 -6.23
N ALA A 132 6.93 -3.22 -5.36
CA ALA A 132 8.00 -3.14 -4.36
C ALA A 132 8.91 -4.38 -4.44
N GLU A 133 10.19 -4.18 -4.21
CA GLU A 133 11.20 -5.23 -4.24
C GLU A 133 12.17 -5.03 -3.08
N ASN A 134 12.49 -6.14 -2.42
CA ASN A 134 13.47 -6.20 -1.35
C ASN A 134 14.57 -7.18 -1.74
N ASP A 135 15.70 -6.64 -2.21
CA ASP A 135 16.84 -7.45 -2.67
C ASP A 135 17.51 -8.23 -1.52
N GLU A 136 17.43 -7.71 -0.29
CA GLU A 136 18.04 -8.33 0.90
C GLU A 136 17.27 -9.58 1.36
N ASN A 137 15.93 -9.52 1.31
CA ASN A 137 15.03 -10.61 1.73
C ASN A 137 14.47 -11.42 0.55
N GLY A 138 14.78 -11.05 -0.70
CA GLY A 138 14.47 -11.83 -1.90
C GLY A 138 12.99 -11.90 -2.27
N TRP A 139 12.20 -10.87 -1.95
CA TRP A 139 10.78 -10.83 -2.28
C TRP A 139 10.40 -9.63 -3.14
N THR A 140 9.36 -9.83 -3.95
CA THR A 140 8.68 -8.78 -4.72
C THR A 140 7.21 -8.75 -4.34
N ALA A 141 6.63 -7.56 -4.23
CA ALA A 141 5.21 -7.34 -4.04
C ALA A 141 4.68 -6.53 -5.21
N ASN A 142 3.74 -7.10 -5.96
CA ASN A 142 2.98 -6.39 -6.98
C ASN A 142 1.55 -6.24 -6.46
N GLN A 143 1.10 -5.00 -6.35
CA GLN A 143 -0.21 -4.67 -5.83
C GLN A 143 -0.91 -3.74 -6.80
N VAL A 144 -2.13 -4.09 -7.17
CA VAL A 144 -3.08 -3.15 -7.75
C VAL A 144 -4.07 -2.81 -6.66
N SER A 145 -4.19 -1.54 -6.34
CA SER A 145 -4.98 -1.07 -5.21
C SER A 145 -5.64 0.27 -5.51
N PHE A 146 -6.95 0.36 -5.33
CA PHE A 146 -7.66 1.02 -4.22
C PHE A 146 -9.15 1.11 -4.61
N GLY A 147 -9.89 0.00 -4.47
CA GLY A 147 -11.36 0.02 -4.57
C GLY A 147 -11.95 0.33 -3.19
N PHE A 148 -12.89 1.26 -3.12
CA PHE A 148 -13.73 1.43 -1.94
C PHE A 148 -14.92 0.47 -2.06
N GLU A 149 -14.94 -0.55 -1.20
CA GLU A 149 -16.17 -1.24 -0.80
C GLU A 149 -16.48 -0.93 0.67
#